data_AF-A0A507F1U2-F1
#
_entry.id   AF-A0A507F1U2-F1
#
_cell.length_a   1.000
_cell.length_b   1.000
_cell.length_c   1.000
_cell.angle_alpha   90.00
_cell.angle_beta   90.00
_cell.angle_gamma   90.00
#
_symmetry.space_group_name_H-M   'P 1'
#
loop_
_entity.id
_entity.type
_entity.pdbx_description
1 polymer ?
#
loop_
_entity_poly.entity_id
_entity_poly.type
_entity_poly.pdbx_seq_one_letter_code
_entity_poly.pdbx_strand_id
1 'polypeptide(L)'
;MTSVKRSDNPNDLYVHHLATELRKVSAQYSLDARVKACKELAQIFYHGGVLESHLVEDSRSIEMILGIIQNQKEPVCLRIQALQTLSSLCILADEVNRVLHSKHAMQLMIRQFRDGNEMIRKWSVHCAFLLALKNHRRHGILLQGQRVNDLVTSISMEDWSKFRCNDAERLLTIIEDTK
;
A
#
# COMPACT_ATOMS: atom_id res chain seq x y z
N MET A 1 -3.90 -2.01 45.36
CA MET A 1 -3.84 -2.92 44.20
C MET A 1 -4.88 -2.46 43.21
N THR A 2 -4.49 -1.60 42.27
CA THR A 2 -5.36 -1.08 41.22
C THR A 2 -5.56 -2.15 40.16
N SER A 3 -6.77 -2.69 40.09
CA SER A 3 -7.18 -3.64 39.07
C SER A 3 -7.12 -2.96 37.70
N VAL A 4 -6.21 -3.44 36.85
CA VAL A 4 -6.15 -3.05 35.44
C VAL A 4 -7.40 -3.62 34.78
N LYS A 5 -8.38 -2.75 34.50
CA LYS A 5 -9.51 -3.10 33.64
C LYS A 5 -8.94 -3.53 32.29
N ARG A 6 -8.98 -4.82 31.98
CA ARG A 6 -8.85 -5.29 30.59
C ARG A 6 -9.99 -4.65 29.80
N SER A 7 -9.66 -3.90 28.76
CA SER A 7 -10.66 -3.36 27.86
C SER A 7 -11.24 -4.52 27.04
N ASP A 8 -12.48 -4.89 27.31
CA ASP A 8 -13.22 -5.91 26.56
C ASP A 8 -13.74 -5.40 25.20
N ASN A 9 -13.27 -4.22 24.74
CA ASN A 9 -13.61 -3.68 23.43
C ASN A 9 -12.69 -4.30 22.37
N PRO A 10 -13.23 -5.03 21.37
CA PRO A 10 -12.44 -5.60 20.28
C PRO A 10 -11.55 -4.55 19.58
N ASN A 11 -11.99 -3.30 19.49
CA ASN A 11 -11.24 -2.23 18.85
C ASN A 11 -9.92 -1.93 19.57
N ASP A 12 -9.89 -1.98 20.90
CA ASP A 12 -8.69 -1.70 21.69
C ASP A 12 -7.62 -2.80 21.49
N LEU A 13 -8.06 -4.05 21.31
CA LEU A 13 -7.20 -5.17 20.95
C LEU A 13 -6.57 -4.98 19.57
N TYR A 14 -7.35 -4.56 18.58
CA TYR A 14 -6.85 -4.29 17.23
C TYR A 14 -5.88 -3.11 17.20
N VAL A 15 -6.18 -2.02 17.90
CA VAL A 15 -5.29 -0.84 17.99
C VAL A 15 -3.99 -1.18 18.72
N HIS A 16 -4.06 -1.96 19.81
CA HIS A 16 -2.86 -2.42 20.52
C HIS A 16 -2.00 -3.35 19.65
N HIS A 17 -2.64 -4.24 18.89
CA HIS A 17 -1.93 -5.14 17.98
C HIS A 17 -1.25 -4.35 16.84
N LEU A 18 -1.97 -3.39 16.24
CA LEU A 18 -1.44 -2.45 15.26
C LEU A 18 -0.19 -1.72 15.80
N ALA A 19 -0.29 -1.12 16.99
CA ALA A 19 0.82 -0.40 17.61
C ALA A 19 2.03 -1.32 17.90
N THR A 20 1.78 -2.58 18.22
CA THR A 20 2.84 -3.57 18.46
C THR A 20 3.58 -3.92 17.17
N GLU A 21 2.87 -4.16 16.08
CA GLU A 21 3.51 -4.48 14.80
C GLU A 21 4.21 -3.26 14.19
N LEU A 22 3.64 -2.07 14.30
CA LEU A 22 4.28 -0.82 13.83
C LEU A 22 5.66 -0.59 14.47
N ARG A 23 5.82 -0.89 15.77
CA ARG A 23 7.13 -0.76 16.42
C ARG A 23 8.18 -1.67 15.79
N LYS A 24 7.80 -2.90 15.44
CA LYS A 24 8.69 -3.92 14.86
C LYS A 24 9.10 -3.62 13.43
N VAL A 25 8.40 -2.74 12.73
CA VAL A 25 8.74 -2.32 11.36
C VAL A 25 9.95 -1.36 11.33
N SER A 26 10.27 -0.72 12.46
CA SER A 26 11.41 0.18 12.57
C SER A 26 12.76 -0.49 12.27
N ALA A 27 13.74 0.30 11.82
CA ALA A 27 15.06 -0.19 11.44
C ALA A 27 15.89 -0.80 12.59
N GLN A 28 15.44 -0.67 13.83
CA GLN A 28 16.09 -1.26 15.01
C GLN A 28 15.87 -2.78 15.10
N TYR A 29 14.88 -3.31 14.39
CA TYR A 29 14.57 -4.74 14.38
C TYR A 29 15.25 -5.45 13.20
N SER A 30 15.41 -6.77 13.31
CA SER A 30 15.94 -7.58 12.22
C SER A 30 15.05 -7.52 10.98
N LEU A 31 15.64 -7.72 9.80
CA LEU A 31 14.89 -7.73 8.54
C LEU A 31 13.72 -8.72 8.56
N ASP A 32 13.94 -9.93 9.09
CA ASP A 32 12.90 -10.95 9.20
C ASP A 32 11.72 -10.47 10.08
N ALA A 33 12.02 -9.87 11.24
CA ALA A 33 11.00 -9.31 12.12
C ALA A 33 10.22 -8.18 11.44
N ARG A 34 10.91 -7.29 10.71
CA ARG A 34 10.29 -6.18 9.96
C ARG A 34 9.37 -6.68 8.84
N VAL A 35 9.81 -7.69 8.09
CA VAL A 35 9.00 -8.33 7.03
C VAL A 35 7.78 -9.02 7.63
N LYS A 36 7.96 -9.79 8.72
CA LYS A 36 6.84 -10.43 9.42
C LYS A 36 5.84 -9.39 9.92
N ALA A 37 6.31 -8.31 10.56
CA ALA A 37 5.45 -7.24 11.03
C ALA A 37 4.65 -6.59 9.88
N CYS A 38 5.25 -6.35 8.71
CA CYS A 38 4.51 -5.85 7.55
C CYS A 38 3.42 -6.82 7.07
N LYS A 39 3.66 -8.15 7.14
CA LYS A 39 2.63 -9.16 6.81
C LYS A 39 1.47 -9.12 7.81
N GLU A 40 1.76 -9.05 9.10
CA GLU A 40 0.73 -8.94 10.13
C GLU A 40 -0.08 -7.64 9.94
N LEU A 41 0.58 -6.51 9.65
CA LEU A 41 -0.09 -5.25 9.32
C LEU A 41 -1.03 -5.39 8.11
N ALA A 42 -0.63 -6.11 7.08
CA ALA A 42 -1.48 -6.35 5.91
C ALA A 42 -2.78 -7.08 6.30
N GLN A 43 -2.66 -8.10 7.17
CA GLN A 43 -3.82 -8.83 7.69
C GLN A 43 -4.70 -7.95 8.57
N ILE A 44 -4.11 -7.14 9.44
CA ILE A 44 -4.81 -6.17 10.28
C ILE A 44 -5.60 -5.20 9.41
N PHE A 45 -5.01 -4.65 8.35
CA PHE A 45 -5.70 -3.72 7.45
C PHE A 45 -6.80 -4.42 6.68
N TYR A 46 -6.55 -5.61 6.14
CA TYR A 46 -7.54 -6.34 5.36
C TYR A 46 -8.79 -6.73 6.17
N HIS A 47 -8.63 -7.11 7.43
CA HIS A 47 -9.74 -7.53 8.30
C HIS A 47 -10.29 -6.41 9.19
N GLY A 48 -9.55 -5.31 9.34
CA GLY A 48 -9.80 -4.26 10.32
C GLY A 48 -10.65 -3.12 9.80
N GLY A 49 -11.84 -3.38 9.25
CA GLY A 49 -12.79 -2.31 8.92
C GLY A 49 -13.08 -1.38 10.12
N VAL A 50 -12.99 -1.93 11.34
CA VAL A 50 -13.08 -1.17 12.60
C VAL A 50 -11.92 -0.21 12.87
N LEU A 51 -10.80 -0.35 12.16
CA LEU A 51 -9.62 0.51 12.28
C LEU A 51 -9.65 1.69 11.31
N GLU A 52 -10.61 1.76 10.37
CA GLU A 52 -10.62 2.82 9.36
C GLU A 52 -10.63 4.22 10.00
N SER A 53 -11.52 4.48 10.97
CA SER A 53 -11.55 5.76 11.70
C SER A 53 -10.22 6.04 12.41
N HIS A 54 -9.62 5.02 13.02
CA HIS A 54 -8.32 5.15 13.68
C HIS A 54 -7.19 5.48 12.69
N LEU A 55 -7.18 4.87 11.50
CA LEU A 55 -6.19 5.14 10.45
C LEU A 55 -6.35 6.54 9.83
N VAL A 56 -7.58 7.06 9.82
CA VAL A 56 -7.89 8.42 9.37
C VAL A 56 -7.40 9.45 10.40
N GLU A 57 -7.62 9.19 11.70
CA GLU A 57 -7.16 10.05 12.79
C GLU A 57 -5.64 9.98 13.00
N ASP A 58 -5.06 8.78 12.90
CA ASP A 58 -3.64 8.50 13.08
C ASP A 58 -3.04 7.80 11.85
N SER A 59 -2.56 8.62 10.92
CA SER A 59 -1.97 8.13 9.67
C SER A 59 -0.51 7.66 9.80
N ARG A 60 0.06 7.54 11.00
CA ARG A 60 1.48 7.15 11.18
C ARG A 60 1.81 5.80 10.58
N SER A 61 0.86 4.87 10.63
CA SER A 61 0.99 3.54 10.03
C SER A 61 1.16 3.64 8.51
N ILE A 62 0.32 4.46 7.85
CA ILE A 62 0.36 4.73 6.42
C ILE A 62 1.70 5.39 6.05
N GLU A 63 2.12 6.42 6.79
CA GLU A 63 3.38 7.12 6.57
C GLU A 63 4.59 6.19 6.66
N MET A 64 4.58 5.29 7.65
CA MET A 64 5.65 4.32 7.82
C MET A 64 5.76 3.36 6.63
N ILE A 65 4.63 2.83 6.15
CA ILE A 65 4.60 1.94 4.98
C ILE A 65 5.07 2.68 3.72
N LEU A 66 4.56 3.90 3.46
CA LEU A 66 5.00 4.72 2.33
C LEU A 66 6.50 5.07 2.43
N GLY A 67 7.00 5.32 3.64
CA GLY A 67 8.41 5.60 3.91
C GLY A 67 9.33 4.43 3.53
N ILE A 68 8.94 3.20 3.86
CA ILE A 68 9.69 1.99 3.46
C ILE A 68 9.73 1.85 1.95
N ILE A 69 8.59 2.00 1.29
CA ILE A 69 8.47 1.86 -0.18
C ILE A 69 9.37 2.88 -0.88
N GLN A 70 9.35 4.13 -0.41
CA GLN A 70 10.14 5.22 -0.99
C GLN A 70 11.64 5.06 -0.74
N ASN A 71 12.05 4.47 0.39
CA ASN A 71 13.46 4.37 0.77
C ASN A 71 14.21 3.31 -0.04
N GLN A 72 14.96 3.76 -1.05
CA GLN A 72 15.76 2.89 -1.92
C GLN A 72 16.91 2.16 -1.19
N LYS A 73 17.24 2.56 0.05
CA LYS A 73 18.22 1.84 0.89
C LYS A 73 17.62 0.65 1.61
N GLU A 74 16.29 0.53 1.67
CA GLU A 74 15.65 -0.63 2.27
C GLU A 74 15.84 -1.89 1.41
N PRO A 75 15.97 -3.07 2.04
CA PRO A 75 16.03 -4.32 1.31
C PRO A 75 14.81 -4.52 0.40
N VAL A 76 15.05 -5.01 -0.82
CA VAL A 76 14.02 -5.22 -1.84
C VAL A 76 12.86 -6.07 -1.33
N CYS A 77 13.13 -7.14 -0.57
CA CYS A 77 12.09 -7.99 0.01
C CYS A 77 11.16 -7.23 0.98
N LEU A 78 11.70 -6.28 1.75
CA LEU A 78 10.91 -5.45 2.65
C LEU A 78 10.08 -4.42 1.88
N ARG A 79 10.65 -3.80 0.84
CA ARG A 79 9.90 -2.88 -0.05
C ARG A 79 8.74 -3.58 -0.75
N ILE A 80 8.97 -4.81 -1.24
CA ILE A 80 7.91 -5.65 -1.83
C ILE A 80 6.84 -5.94 -0.78
N GLN A 81 7.24 -6.34 0.44
CA GLN A 81 6.27 -6.63 1.50
C GLN A 81 5.47 -5.39 1.89
N ALA A 82 6.10 -4.22 1.96
CA ALA A 82 5.41 -2.96 2.25
C ALA A 82 4.41 -2.58 1.14
N LEU A 83 4.72 -2.83 -0.13
CA LEU A 83 3.76 -2.66 -1.24
C LEU A 83 2.56 -3.60 -1.12
N GLN A 84 2.76 -4.85 -0.70
CA GLN A 84 1.66 -5.79 -0.41
C GLN A 84 0.81 -5.33 0.77
N THR A 85 1.44 -4.76 1.81
CA THR A 85 0.72 -4.14 2.93
C THR A 85 -0.08 -2.92 2.46
N LEU A 86 0.49 -2.09 1.59
CA LEU A 86 -0.17 -0.93 1.01
C LEU A 86 -1.39 -1.33 0.16
N SER A 87 -1.32 -2.41 -0.63
CA SER A 87 -2.47 -2.84 -1.43
C SER A 87 -3.69 -3.18 -0.57
N SER A 88 -3.47 -3.69 0.64
CA SER A 88 -4.55 -3.93 1.61
C SER A 88 -5.21 -2.63 2.07
N LEU A 89 -4.43 -1.54 2.24
CA LEU A 89 -4.95 -0.21 2.56
C LEU A 89 -5.72 0.41 1.38
N CYS A 90 -5.30 0.20 0.14
CA CYS A 90 -5.97 0.76 -1.04
C CYS A 90 -7.41 0.23 -1.22
N ILE A 91 -7.73 -0.94 -0.66
CA ILE A 91 -9.06 -1.57 -0.77
C ILE A 91 -10.07 -0.95 0.21
N LEU A 92 -9.61 -0.35 1.31
CA LEU A 92 -10.42 0.21 2.39
C LEU A 92 -11.32 1.38 1.95
N ALA A 93 -12.14 1.87 2.88
CA ALA A 93 -13.08 2.95 2.65
C ALA A 93 -12.45 4.22 2.04
N ASP A 94 -13.32 5.06 1.46
CA ASP A 94 -12.94 6.26 0.72
C ASP A 94 -12.15 7.26 1.58
N GLU A 95 -12.37 7.27 2.91
CA GLU A 95 -11.64 8.15 3.83
C GLU A 95 -10.16 7.78 3.95
N VAL A 96 -9.83 6.50 4.06
CA VAL A 96 -8.44 6.02 4.05
C VAL A 96 -7.80 6.33 2.69
N ASN A 97 -8.55 6.19 1.59
CA ASN A 97 -8.08 6.57 0.26
C ASN A 97 -7.80 8.09 0.14
N ARG A 98 -8.57 8.95 0.82
CA ARG A 98 -8.27 10.40 0.91
C ARG A 98 -6.97 10.65 1.65
N VAL A 99 -6.67 9.91 2.71
CA VAL A 99 -5.39 9.99 3.42
C VAL A 99 -4.24 9.53 2.52
N LEU A 100 -4.38 8.41 1.82
CA LEU A 100 -3.38 7.94 0.84
C LEU A 100 -3.13 8.99 -0.26
N HIS A 101 -4.18 9.65 -0.72
CA HIS A 101 -4.07 10.74 -1.68
C HIS A 101 -3.32 11.95 -1.11
N SER A 102 -3.64 12.40 0.11
CA SER A 102 -2.96 13.53 0.75
C SER A 102 -1.48 13.25 1.03
N LYS A 103 -1.09 11.97 1.13
CA LYS A 103 0.30 11.51 1.23
C LYS A 103 0.96 11.18 -0.11
N HIS A 104 0.36 11.57 -1.23
CA HIS A 104 0.90 11.39 -2.58
C HIS A 104 1.20 9.92 -2.95
N ALA A 105 0.39 8.97 -2.47
CA ALA A 105 0.60 7.54 -2.71
C ALA A 105 0.62 7.20 -4.20
N MET A 106 -0.29 7.78 -5.01
CA MET A 106 -0.32 7.55 -6.47
C MET A 106 0.99 7.97 -7.15
N GLN A 107 1.49 9.18 -6.84
CA GLN A 107 2.75 9.67 -7.39
C GLN A 107 3.93 8.81 -6.93
N LEU A 108 3.91 8.28 -5.70
CA LEU A 108 4.90 7.31 -5.25
C LEU A 108 4.84 6.03 -6.09
N MET A 109 3.66 5.47 -6.35
CA MET A 109 3.50 4.26 -7.18
C MET A 109 4.02 4.47 -8.60
N ILE A 110 3.64 5.57 -9.25
CA ILE A 110 4.12 5.90 -10.61
C ILE A 110 5.65 6.01 -10.64
N ARG A 111 6.27 6.58 -9.60
CA ARG A 111 7.74 6.61 -9.48
C ARG A 111 8.38 5.23 -9.39
N GLN A 112 7.66 4.21 -8.91
CA GLN A 112 8.17 2.83 -8.82
C GLN A 112 8.05 2.06 -10.14
N PHE A 113 7.32 2.54 -11.15
CA PHE A 113 7.19 1.83 -12.45
C PHE A 113 8.52 1.69 -13.19
N ARG A 114 9.54 2.46 -12.81
CA ARG A 114 10.90 2.39 -13.34
C ARG A 114 11.88 1.62 -12.45
N ASP A 115 11.40 0.99 -11.37
CA ASP A 115 12.27 0.23 -10.47
C ASP A 115 12.90 -0.95 -11.23
N GLY A 116 14.17 -1.26 -10.95
CA GLY A 116 14.86 -2.38 -11.59
C GLY A 116 14.27 -3.75 -11.22
N ASN A 117 13.59 -3.85 -10.07
CA ASN A 117 12.96 -5.07 -9.62
C ASN A 117 11.53 -5.21 -10.17
N GLU A 118 11.30 -6.30 -10.90
CA GLU A 118 10.01 -6.64 -11.54
C GLU A 118 8.84 -6.72 -10.54
N MET A 119 9.04 -7.34 -9.37
CA MET A 119 7.98 -7.46 -8.36
C MET A 119 7.61 -6.10 -7.76
N ILE A 120 8.57 -5.19 -7.60
CA ILE A 120 8.28 -3.82 -7.16
C ILE A 120 7.41 -3.10 -8.19
N ARG A 121 7.74 -3.20 -9.48
CA ARG A 121 6.94 -2.60 -10.56
C ARG A 121 5.50 -3.13 -10.54
N LYS A 122 5.32 -4.45 -10.53
CA LYS A 122 4.00 -5.10 -10.55
C LYS A 122 3.15 -4.75 -9.34
N TRP A 123 3.70 -4.82 -8.13
CA TRP A 123 2.96 -4.44 -6.93
C TRP A 123 2.62 -2.95 -6.90
N SER A 124 3.49 -2.10 -7.45
CA SER A 124 3.20 -0.66 -7.56
C SER A 124 2.09 -0.38 -8.57
N VAL A 125 2.09 -1.07 -9.71
CA VAL A 125 1.00 -1.00 -10.69
C VAL A 125 -0.31 -1.51 -10.08
N HIS A 126 -0.28 -2.62 -9.35
CA HIS A 126 -1.45 -3.14 -8.64
C HIS A 126 -2.01 -2.12 -7.65
N CYS A 127 -1.16 -1.48 -6.84
CA CYS A 127 -1.59 -0.42 -5.91
C CYS A 127 -2.16 0.79 -6.66
N ALA A 128 -1.53 1.22 -7.77
CA ALA A 128 -2.02 2.32 -8.60
C ALA A 128 -3.39 1.99 -9.22
N PHE A 129 -3.58 0.76 -9.72
CA PHE A 129 -4.86 0.28 -10.22
C PHE A 129 -5.96 0.36 -9.15
N LEU A 130 -5.70 -0.14 -7.93
CA LEU A 130 -6.67 -0.09 -6.84
C LEU A 130 -7.04 1.35 -6.45
N LEU A 131 -6.06 2.25 -6.36
CA LEU A 131 -6.30 3.68 -6.08
C LEU A 131 -7.11 4.33 -7.21
N ALA A 132 -6.82 3.98 -8.46
CA ALA A 132 -7.51 4.54 -9.63
C ALA A 132 -8.96 4.06 -9.72
N LEU A 133 -9.26 2.79 -9.40
CA LEU A 133 -10.63 2.27 -9.39
C LEU A 133 -11.56 3.08 -8.48
N LYS A 134 -11.08 3.48 -7.30
CA LYS A 134 -11.86 4.23 -6.32
C LYS A 134 -12.06 5.69 -6.73
N ASN A 135 -11.13 6.29 -7.48
CA ASN A 135 -11.21 7.70 -7.85
C ASN A 135 -10.56 8.03 -9.20
N HIS A 136 -11.08 7.42 -10.26
CA HIS A 136 -10.50 7.50 -11.61
C HIS A 136 -10.36 8.93 -12.12
N ARG A 137 -11.33 9.82 -11.86
CA ARG A 137 -11.25 11.23 -12.29
C ARG A 137 -10.10 11.99 -11.62
N ARG A 138 -9.88 11.76 -10.33
CA ARG A 138 -8.83 12.45 -9.57
C ARG A 138 -7.44 11.96 -9.93
N HIS A 139 -7.31 10.68 -10.24
CA HIS A 139 -6.02 10.06 -10.57
C HIS A 139 -5.71 10.05 -12.07
N GLY A 140 -6.71 10.21 -12.95
CA GLY A 140 -6.54 10.24 -14.40
C GLY A 140 -5.48 11.25 -14.83
N ILE A 141 -5.50 12.47 -14.29
CA ILE A 141 -4.50 13.51 -14.59
C ILE A 141 -3.06 13.05 -14.27
N LEU A 142 -2.86 12.28 -13.19
CA LEU A 142 -1.53 11.77 -12.82
C LEU A 142 -1.08 10.61 -13.69
N LEU A 143 -2.04 9.87 -14.24
CA LEU A 143 -1.80 8.72 -15.11
C LEU A 143 -1.74 9.11 -16.60
N GLN A 144 -2.08 10.35 -16.92
CA GLN A 144 -1.92 10.91 -18.26
C GLN A 144 -0.44 11.09 -18.62
N GLY A 145 -0.15 10.89 -19.90
CA GLY A 145 1.16 11.14 -20.50
C GLY A 145 1.80 9.88 -21.09
N GLN A 146 2.46 10.09 -22.24
CA GLN A 146 3.06 9.00 -23.03
C GLN A 146 4.00 8.13 -22.19
N ARG A 147 4.82 8.76 -21.35
CA ARG A 147 5.78 8.04 -20.50
C ARG A 147 5.12 7.05 -19.53
N VAL A 148 4.00 7.42 -18.91
CA VAL A 148 3.29 6.51 -17.99
C VAL A 148 2.69 5.36 -18.80
N ASN A 149 2.08 5.67 -19.94
CA ASN A 149 1.52 4.66 -20.84
C ASN A 149 2.59 3.66 -21.31
N ASP A 150 3.76 4.13 -21.77
CA ASP A 150 4.86 3.26 -22.22
C ASP A 150 5.35 2.34 -21.10
N LEU A 151 5.49 2.87 -19.87
CA LEU A 151 5.93 2.08 -18.71
C LEU A 151 4.90 1.02 -18.34
N VAL A 152 3.62 1.37 -18.26
CA VAL A 152 2.56 0.41 -17.90
C VAL A 152 2.41 -0.65 -19.00
N THR A 153 2.50 -0.27 -20.28
CA THR A 153 2.53 -1.20 -21.42
C THR A 153 3.73 -2.14 -21.36
N SER A 154 4.92 -1.64 -21.01
CA SER A 154 6.07 -2.52 -20.81
C SER A 154 5.85 -3.51 -19.67
N ILE A 155 5.26 -3.06 -18.55
CA ILE A 155 5.01 -3.89 -17.38
C ILE A 155 3.89 -4.92 -17.65
N SER A 156 2.90 -4.60 -18.49
CA SER A 156 1.84 -5.55 -18.86
C SER A 156 2.36 -6.73 -19.66
N MET A 157 3.50 -6.59 -20.34
CA MET A 157 4.14 -7.67 -21.10
C MET A 157 5.03 -8.59 -20.26
N GLU A 158 5.19 -8.33 -18.95
CA GLU A 158 5.99 -9.15 -18.03
C GLU A 158 5.26 -10.45 -17.62
N ASP A 159 5.93 -11.38 -16.92
CA ASP A 159 5.31 -12.64 -16.49
C ASP A 159 4.41 -12.46 -15.25
N TRP A 160 3.11 -12.33 -15.43
CA TRP A 160 2.14 -12.17 -14.33
C TRP A 160 1.69 -13.48 -13.68
N SER A 161 2.33 -14.63 -13.96
CA SER A 161 1.91 -15.96 -13.43
C SER A 161 1.78 -16.05 -11.91
N LYS A 162 2.48 -15.19 -11.16
CA LYS A 162 2.42 -15.10 -9.69
C LYS A 162 1.28 -14.25 -9.15
N PHE A 163 0.53 -13.58 -10.03
CA PHE A 163 -0.59 -12.72 -9.72
C PHE A 163 -1.88 -13.34 -10.25
N ARG A 164 -3.01 -12.96 -9.66
CA ARG A 164 -4.33 -13.45 -10.09
C ARG A 164 -4.73 -12.92 -11.47
N CYS A 165 -4.26 -11.73 -11.81
CA CYS A 165 -4.57 -11.02 -13.04
C CYS A 165 -3.46 -10.03 -13.40
N ASN A 166 -3.42 -9.66 -14.68
CA ASN A 166 -2.55 -8.60 -15.18
C ASN A 166 -3.18 -7.23 -14.88
N ASP A 167 -2.89 -6.67 -13.71
CA ASP A 167 -3.46 -5.38 -13.31
C ASP A 167 -2.85 -4.19 -14.08
N ALA A 168 -1.73 -4.40 -14.80
CA ALA A 168 -1.22 -3.41 -15.74
C ALA A 168 -2.14 -3.23 -16.95
N GLU A 169 -2.64 -4.31 -17.55
CA GLU A 169 -3.62 -4.23 -18.64
C GLU A 169 -4.89 -3.48 -18.20
N ARG A 170 -5.37 -3.79 -16.99
CA ARG A 170 -6.55 -3.11 -16.44
C ARG A 170 -6.31 -1.63 -16.16
N LEU A 171 -5.11 -1.28 -15.69
CA LEU A 171 -4.72 0.11 -15.50
C LEU A 171 -4.62 0.84 -16.85
N LEU A 172 -4.16 0.20 -17.92
CA LEU A 172 -4.14 0.79 -19.27
C LEU A 172 -5.55 1.15 -19.74
N THR A 173 -6.55 0.28 -19.52
CA THR A 173 -7.95 0.60 -19.84
C THR A 173 -8.41 1.87 -19.14
N ILE A 174 -8.09 2.03 -17.84
CA ILE A 174 -8.42 3.27 -17.10
C ILE A 174 -7.68 4.48 -17.68
N ILE A 175 -6.41 4.32 -18.08
CA ILE A 175 -5.63 5.41 -18.69
C ILE A 175 -6.27 5.85 -20.00
N GLU A 176 -6.70 4.90 -20.84
CA GLU A 176 -7.34 5.18 -22.12
C GLU A 176 -8.70 5.87 -21.96
N ASP A 177 -9.51 5.46 -20.99
CA ASP A 177 -10.80 6.09 -20.66
C ASP A 177 -10.66 7.53 -20.11
N THR A 178 -9.46 7.93 -19.69
CA THR A 178 -9.18 9.28 -19.15
C THR A 178 -8.53 10.24 -20.15
N LYS A 179 -8.36 9.82 -21.41
CA LYS A 179 -7.94 10.69 -22.52
C LYS A 179 -9.13 11.40 -23.14
#